data_AF-A0A6B3FSA5-F1
#
_entry.id   AF-A0A6B3FSA5-F1
#
_cell.length_a   1.000
_cell.length_b   1.000
_cell.length_c   1.000
_cell.angle_alpha   90.00
_cell.angle_beta   90.00
_cell.angle_gamma   90.00
#
_symmetry.space_group_name_H-M   'P 1'
#
loop_
_entity.id
_entity.type
_entity.pdbx_description
1 polymer ?
#
loop_
_entity_poly.entity_id
_entity_poly.type
_entity_poly.pdbx_seq_one_letter_code
_entity_poly.pdbx_strand_id
1 'polypeptide(L)' 'MSGDVAVLGAGMHPWGKWGRGFVTYGRIAAHAALADAGIGWPEVRSVVGAQTVRG' A
#
# COMPACT_ATOMS: atom_id res chain seq x y z
N MET A 1 -4.02 -8.82 24.95
CA MET A 1 -2.76 -8.05 25.07
C MET A 1 -2.59 -7.27 23.78
N SER A 2 -2.55 -5.94 23.80
CA SER A 2 -2.02 -5.20 22.64
C SER A 2 -0.55 -4.94 22.90
N GLY A 3 0.31 -5.57 22.13
CA GLY A 3 1.72 -5.18 22.08
C GLY A 3 1.86 -3.82 21.39
N ASP A 4 3.06 -3.25 21.48
CA ASP A 4 3.41 -2.03 20.74
C ASP A 4 3.27 -2.25 19.23
N VAL A 5 2.90 -1.19 18.52
CA VAL A 5 2.72 -1.20 17.07
C VAL A 5 3.75 -0.29 16.42
N ALA A 6 4.36 -0.77 15.35
CA ALA A 6 5.32 -0.01 14.55
C ALA A 6 4.91 0.00 13.07
N VAL A 7 5.28 1.08 12.36
CA VAL A 7 5.22 1.13 10.90
C VAL A 7 6.52 0.53 10.37
N LEU A 8 6.43 -0.57 9.64
CA LEU A 8 7.61 -1.26 9.10
C LEU A 8 8.04 -0.73 7.73
N GLY A 9 7.12 -0.19 6.94
CA GLY A 9 7.47 0.39 5.64
C GLY A 9 6.38 1.28 5.06
N ALA A 10 6.79 2.16 4.15
CA ALA A 10 5.91 3.07 3.43
C ALA A 10 6.22 3.06 1.93
N GLY A 11 5.19 3.27 1.10
CA GLY A 11 5.33 3.24 -0.34
C GLY A 11 4.34 4.15 -1.04
N MET A 12 4.81 4.78 -2.11
CA MET A 12 4.00 5.66 -2.95
C MET A 12 4.29 5.39 -4.42
N HIS A 13 3.26 5.53 -5.24
CA HIS A 13 3.49 5.80 -6.66
C HIS A 13 3.72 7.31 -6.83
N PRO A 14 4.40 7.77 -7.89
CA PRO A 14 4.55 9.20 -8.13
C PRO A 14 3.19 9.90 -8.22
N TRP A 15 3.10 11.17 -7.82
CA TRP A 15 1.81 11.86 -7.81
C TRP A 15 1.39 12.25 -9.24
N GLY A 16 0.17 11.86 -9.65
CA GLY A 16 -0.36 12.20 -10.97
C GLY A 16 -1.44 11.23 -11.47
N LYS A 17 -2.08 11.59 -12.59
CA LYS A 17 -3.01 10.73 -13.32
C LYS A 17 -2.46 10.51 -14.73
N TRP A 18 -2.04 9.29 -15.04
CA TRP A 18 -1.42 8.95 -16.33
C TRP A 18 -2.25 7.98 -17.15
N GLY A 19 -3.58 8.06 -17.03
CA GLY A 19 -4.51 7.25 -17.84
C GLY A 19 -4.52 5.74 -17.55
N ARG A 20 -3.81 5.26 -16.51
CA ARG A 20 -3.87 3.86 -16.06
C ARG A 20 -4.93 3.66 -14.98
N GLY A 21 -5.43 2.44 -14.86
CA GLY A 21 -6.36 2.06 -13.80
C GLY A 21 -5.72 2.18 -12.41
N PHE A 22 -6.52 2.57 -11.41
CA PHE A 22 -6.07 2.81 -10.03
C PHE A 22 -5.37 1.60 -9.38
N VAL A 23 -5.76 0.38 -9.77
CA VAL A 23 -5.09 -0.85 -9.32
C VAL A 23 -3.60 -0.84 -9.66
N THR A 24 -3.21 -0.26 -10.80
CA THR A 24 -1.79 -0.17 -11.19
C THR A 24 -1.02 0.71 -10.22
N TYR A 25 -1.57 1.86 -9.86
CA TYR A 25 -0.95 2.81 -8.95
C TYR A 25 -0.87 2.25 -7.53
N GLY A 26 -1.96 1.65 -7.04
CA GLY A 26 -2.00 0.98 -5.75
C GLY A 26 -1.00 -0.19 -5.67
N ARG A 27 -0.87 -0.99 -6.74
CA ARG A 27 0.10 -2.08 -6.80
C ARG A 27 1.53 -1.55 -6.68
N ILE A 28 1.91 -0.50 -7.41
CA ILE A 28 3.26 0.08 -7.33
C ILE A 28 3.55 0.55 -5.89
N ALA A 29 2.61 1.28 -5.28
CA ALA A 29 2.77 1.77 -3.91
C ALA A 29 2.88 0.61 -2.89
N ALA A 30 2.03 -0.41 -3.02
CA ALA A 30 2.04 -1.57 -2.11
C ALA A 30 3.33 -2.38 -2.22
N HIS A 31 3.84 -2.62 -3.43
CA HIS A 31 5.12 -3.33 -3.63
C HIS A 31 6.29 -2.54 -3.05
N ALA A 32 6.31 -1.21 -3.19
CA ALA A 32 7.32 -0.36 -2.56
C ALA A 32 7.27 -0.44 -1.04
N ALA A 33 6.08 -0.40 -0.43
CA ALA A 33 5.92 -0.50 1.02
C ALA A 33 6.36 -1.85 1.59
N LEU A 34 6.08 -2.95 0.87
CA LEU A 34 6.53 -4.29 1.26
C LEU A 34 8.05 -4.43 1.19
N ALA A 35 8.68 -3.86 0.14
CA ALA A 35 10.13 -3.84 -0.01
C ALA A 35 10.81 -3.03 1.10
N ASP A 36 10.28 -1.85 1.44
CA ASP A 36 10.76 -1.01 2.54
C ASP A 36 10.62 -1.73 3.90
N ALA A 37 9.52 -2.48 4.09
CA ALA A 37 9.30 -3.29 5.28
C ALA A 37 10.12 -4.59 5.34
N GLY A 38 10.79 -4.99 4.25
CA GLY A 38 11.57 -6.23 4.18
C GLY A 38 10.74 -7.52 4.26
N ILE A 39 9.45 -7.47 3.91
CA ILE A 39 8.52 -8.63 3.98
C ILE A 39 7.92 -8.98 2.61
N GLY A 40 7.48 -10.22 2.46
CA GLY A 40 6.75 -10.72 1.30
C GLY A 40 5.23 -10.67 1.47
N TRP A 41 4.50 -10.71 0.35
CA TRP A 41 3.03 -10.75 0.34
C TRP A 41 2.40 -11.87 1.21
N PRO A 42 2.94 -13.10 1.29
CA PRO A 42 2.38 -14.15 2.14
C PRO A 42 2.36 -13.82 3.65
N GLU A 43 3.14 -12.84 4.09
CA GLU A 43 3.21 -12.41 5.49
C GLU A 43 2.09 -11.42 5.85
N VAL A 44 1.44 -10.82 4.84
CA VAL A 44 0.33 -9.88 5.02
C VAL A 44 -0.94 -10.64 5.38
N ARG A 45 -1.47 -10.38 6.58
CA ARG A 45 -2.69 -11.05 7.08
C ARG A 45 -3.98 -10.32 6.78
N SER A 46 -3.91 -9.01 6.55
CA SER A 46 -5.07 -8.18 6.23
C SER A 46 -4.67 -7.00 5.35
N VAL A 47 -5.62 -6.55 4.55
CA VAL A 47 -5.48 -5.36 3.70
C VAL A 47 -6.70 -4.48 3.92
N VAL A 48 -6.46 -3.20 4.13
CA VAL A 48 -7.49 -2.17 4.24
C VAL A 48 -7.20 -1.12 3.18
N GLY A 49 -8.21 -0.80 2.37
CA GLY A 49 -8.12 0.20 1.31
C GLY A 49 -9.23 1.23 1.43
N ALA A 50 -8.94 2.46 1.04
CA ALA A 50 -9.90 3.55 0.99
C ALA A 50 -9.74 4.34 -0.32
N GLN A 51 -10.86 4.80 -0.87
CA GLN A 51 -10.88 5.71 -2.01
C GLN A 51 -11.99 6.72 -1.82
N THR A 52 -11.75 7.97 -2.23
CA THR A 52 -12.82 8.97 -2.28
C THR A 52 -13.65 8.73 -3.54
N VAL A 53 -14.94 8.46 -3.35
CA VAL A 53 -15.94 8.44 -4.43
C VAL A 53 -16.74 9.73 -4.36
N ARG A 54 -16.89 10.42 -5.50
CA ARG A 54 -17.76 11.60 -5.62
C ARG A 54 -18.84 11.28 -6.66
N GLY A 55 -20.09 11.55 -6.32
CA GLY A 55 -21.26 11.46 -7.19
C GLY A 55 -21.76 12.83 -7.58
#